data_AF-A0A927UA37-F1
#
_entry.id   AF-A0A927UA37-F1
#
_cell.length_a   1.000
_cell.length_b   1.000
_cell.length_c   1.000
_cell.angle_alpha   90.00
_cell.angle_beta   90.00
_cell.angle_gamma   90.00
#
_symmetry.space_group_name_H-M   'P 1'
#
loop_
_entity.id
_entity.type
_entity.pdbx_description
1 polymer ?
#
loop_
_entity_poly.entity_id
_entity_poly.type
_entity_poly.pdbx_seq_one_letter_code
_entity_poly.pdbx_strand_id
1 'polypeptide(L)'
;MEAIKREDLTENIAIIKINKSYNDGLSALELYDITRGCWKRKLESVQKAEYVLAVSFGIVKEVYKVDRWVPAYELNRETIPFDAELEKGRIGFFGSVADESFRQKYIGRDVNGLYKRGEANPVKLFLKEDICKVLPEDINIPANPEKVIVKADQRHIVCPRCHNTFADAPRCPECGQLIKV
;
A
#
# COMPACT_ATOMS: atom_id res chain seq x y z
N MET A 1 18.44 -7.22 -3.67
CA MET A 1 17.37 -6.21 -3.50
C MET A 1 16.43 -6.74 -2.44
N GLU A 2 16.07 -5.91 -1.47
CA GLU A 2 15.17 -6.30 -0.39
C GLU A 2 13.72 -6.14 -0.85
N ALA A 3 12.91 -7.17 -0.63
CA ALA A 3 11.50 -7.18 -1.03
C ALA A 3 10.62 -6.68 0.12
N ILE A 4 9.70 -5.77 -0.20
CA ILE A 4 8.67 -5.26 0.70
C ILE A 4 7.54 -6.30 0.81
N LYS A 5 7.15 -6.59 2.04
CA LYS A 5 5.97 -7.39 2.35
C LYS A 5 4.78 -6.51 2.65
N ARG A 6 3.58 -7.12 2.70
CA ARG A 6 2.35 -6.39 3.01
C ARG A 6 2.40 -5.76 4.40
N GLU A 7 3.04 -6.41 5.36
CA GLU A 7 3.18 -5.93 6.74
C GLU A 7 4.03 -4.65 6.85
N ASP A 8 4.95 -4.42 5.93
CA ASP A 8 5.86 -3.25 5.93
C ASP A 8 5.17 -1.96 5.44
N LEU A 9 3.95 -2.08 4.87
CA LEU A 9 3.15 -0.97 4.38
C LEU A 9 2.16 -0.50 5.45
N THR A 10 2.64 0.29 6.40
CA THR A 10 1.86 0.78 7.55
C THR A 10 1.00 2.01 7.23
N GLU A 11 1.35 2.73 6.19
CA GLU A 11 0.71 3.97 5.74
C GLU A 11 -0.29 3.71 4.61
N ASN A 12 -1.15 4.70 4.33
CA ASN A 12 -2.02 4.62 3.16
C ASN A 12 -1.22 4.93 1.89
N ILE A 13 -0.89 3.87 1.14
CA ILE A 13 0.01 3.94 0.00
C ILE A 13 -0.73 3.57 -1.29
N ALA A 14 -0.54 4.38 -2.34
CA ALA A 14 -0.85 4.03 -3.71
C ALA A 14 0.45 3.64 -4.44
N ILE A 15 0.52 2.44 -4.97
CA ILE A 15 1.60 2.05 -5.88
C ILE A 15 1.16 2.29 -7.31
N ILE A 16 1.99 3.02 -8.07
CA ILE A 16 1.73 3.39 -9.46
C ILE A 16 2.81 2.79 -10.35
N LYS A 17 2.40 1.91 -11.27
CA LYS A 17 3.26 1.27 -12.27
C LYS A 17 3.45 2.21 -13.46
N ILE A 18 4.69 2.67 -13.65
CA ILE A 18 5.09 3.57 -14.75
C ILE A 18 5.90 2.85 -15.85
N ASN A 19 5.84 1.51 -15.92
CA ASN A 19 6.65 0.67 -16.81
C ASN A 19 6.70 1.13 -18.29
N LYS A 20 5.60 1.70 -18.81
CA LYS A 20 5.51 2.13 -20.22
C LYS A 20 6.17 3.49 -20.49
N SER A 21 6.30 4.33 -19.47
CA SER A 21 6.76 5.71 -19.59
C SER A 21 8.11 5.95 -18.93
N TYR A 22 8.59 4.98 -18.16
CA TYR A 22 9.86 5.04 -17.45
C TYR A 22 11.05 4.71 -18.36
N ASN A 23 12.13 5.49 -18.23
CA ASN A 23 13.48 5.15 -18.68
C ASN A 23 14.49 5.73 -17.68
N ASP A 24 15.72 5.22 -17.67
CA ASP A 24 16.74 5.62 -16.67
C ASP A 24 17.30 7.04 -16.88
N GLY A 25 16.99 7.69 -18.01
CA GLY A 25 17.44 9.06 -18.32
C GLY A 25 16.47 10.16 -17.90
N LEU A 26 15.34 9.83 -17.26
CA LEU A 26 14.35 10.80 -16.84
C LEU A 26 14.89 11.73 -15.76
N SER A 27 14.66 13.02 -15.93
CA SER A 27 14.81 14.01 -14.87
C SER A 27 13.79 13.78 -13.74
N ALA A 28 14.06 14.38 -12.57
CA ALA A 28 13.12 14.34 -11.45
C ALA A 28 11.74 14.91 -11.79
N LEU A 29 11.70 15.96 -12.63
CA LEU A 29 10.45 16.58 -13.09
C LEU A 29 9.68 15.64 -14.02
N GLU A 30 10.35 15.01 -14.99
CA GLU A 30 9.70 14.05 -15.88
C GLU A 30 9.19 12.83 -15.11
N LEU A 31 9.98 12.30 -14.17
CA LEU A 31 9.56 11.19 -13.31
C LEU A 31 8.32 11.56 -12.48
N TYR A 32 8.26 12.78 -11.97
CA TYR A 32 7.09 13.28 -11.25
C TYR A 32 5.88 13.40 -12.17
N ASP A 33 6.02 14.02 -13.36
CA ASP A 33 4.91 14.21 -14.30
C ASP A 33 4.33 12.92 -14.86
N ILE A 34 5.18 11.91 -15.15
CA ILE A 34 4.69 10.59 -15.56
C ILE A 34 3.98 9.87 -14.42
N THR A 35 4.40 10.10 -13.16
CA THR A 35 3.81 9.44 -12.00
C THR A 35 2.51 10.11 -11.57
N ARG A 36 2.42 11.44 -11.67
CA ARG A 36 1.35 12.20 -11.02
C ARG A 36 0.01 12.16 -11.73
N GLY A 37 -0.08 11.68 -12.98
CA GLY A 37 -1.30 11.85 -13.79
C GLY A 37 -1.66 10.74 -14.77
N CYS A 38 -2.86 10.88 -15.36
CA CYS A 38 -3.44 10.00 -16.38
C CYS A 38 -3.78 8.56 -15.93
N TRP A 39 -4.16 8.37 -14.67
CA TRP A 39 -4.54 7.06 -14.16
C TRP A 39 -6.04 6.79 -14.28
N LYS A 40 -6.40 5.62 -14.83
CA LYS A 40 -7.79 5.19 -14.97
C LYS A 40 -8.32 4.59 -13.67
N ARG A 41 -8.79 5.45 -12.77
CA ARG A 41 -9.37 5.10 -11.47
C ARG A 41 -10.46 6.09 -11.09
N LYS A 42 -11.35 5.67 -10.19
CA LYS A 42 -12.30 6.57 -9.53
C LYS A 42 -11.59 7.40 -8.48
N LEU A 43 -11.86 8.71 -8.44
CA LEU A 43 -11.20 9.64 -7.52
C LEU A 43 -11.43 9.24 -6.06
N GLU A 44 -12.65 8.84 -5.71
CA GLU A 44 -13.05 8.43 -4.37
C GLU A 44 -12.26 7.20 -3.89
N SER A 45 -11.82 6.35 -4.83
CA SER A 45 -11.08 5.13 -4.49
C SER A 45 -9.67 5.41 -3.99
N VAL A 46 -9.07 6.55 -4.37
CA VAL A 46 -7.66 6.88 -4.06
C VAL A 46 -7.52 7.95 -3.00
N GLN A 47 -8.60 8.66 -2.63
CA GLN A 47 -8.58 9.80 -1.72
C GLN A 47 -7.88 9.54 -0.39
N LYS A 48 -7.93 8.30 0.10
CA LYS A 48 -7.28 7.92 1.37
C LYS A 48 -5.76 7.72 1.26
N ALA A 49 -5.21 7.60 0.04
CA ALA A 49 -3.78 7.41 -0.15
C ALA A 49 -3.00 8.71 0.08
N GLU A 50 -2.15 8.68 1.10
CA GLU A 50 -1.32 9.79 1.57
C GLU A 50 0.05 9.80 0.89
N TYR A 51 0.50 8.63 0.40
CA TYR A 51 1.77 8.46 -0.29
C TYR A 51 1.60 7.70 -1.60
N VAL A 52 2.47 8.01 -2.56
CA VAL A 52 2.55 7.33 -3.86
C VAL A 52 3.95 6.76 -4.05
N LEU A 53 4.03 5.47 -4.38
CA LEU A 53 5.26 4.83 -4.83
C LEU A 53 5.26 4.76 -6.36
N ALA A 54 6.21 5.45 -7.00
CA ALA A 54 6.48 5.31 -8.42
C ALA A 54 7.27 4.02 -8.65
N VAL A 55 6.69 3.05 -9.36
CA VAL A 55 7.27 1.72 -9.55
C VAL A 55 7.50 1.43 -11.02
N SER A 56 8.71 1.00 -11.34
CA SER A 56 9.09 0.52 -12.66
C SER A 56 9.69 -0.87 -12.55
N PHE A 57 9.14 -1.82 -13.31
CA PHE A 57 9.54 -3.24 -13.32
C PHE A 57 9.63 -3.89 -11.93
N GLY A 58 8.73 -3.47 -11.03
CA GLY A 58 8.66 -3.98 -9.66
C GLY A 58 9.64 -3.33 -8.68
N ILE A 59 10.43 -2.33 -9.12
CA ILE A 59 11.33 -1.57 -8.27
C ILE A 59 10.77 -0.17 -8.02
N VAL A 60 10.77 0.27 -6.77
CA VAL A 60 10.41 1.64 -6.40
C VAL A 60 11.49 2.61 -6.87
N LYS A 61 11.11 3.56 -7.71
CA LYS A 61 11.97 4.60 -8.29
C LYS A 61 11.91 5.90 -7.50
N GLU A 62 10.73 6.26 -6.99
CA GLU A 62 10.55 7.46 -6.19
C GLU A 62 9.32 7.33 -5.27
N VAL A 63 9.28 8.14 -4.21
CA VAL A 63 8.15 8.25 -3.28
C VAL A 63 7.69 9.70 -3.17
N TYR A 64 6.39 9.90 -3.38
CA TYR A 64 5.74 11.19 -3.27
C TYR A 64 4.78 11.21 -2.10
N LYS A 65 4.74 12.34 -1.40
CA LYS A 65 3.68 12.70 -0.47
C LYS A 65 2.57 13.39 -1.25
N VAL A 66 1.34 12.91 -1.08
CA VAL A 66 0.18 13.45 -1.77
C VAL A 66 -0.44 14.58 -0.95
N ASP A 67 -0.62 15.74 -1.58
CA ASP A 67 -1.35 16.86 -1.00
C ASP A 67 -2.85 16.73 -1.27
N ARG A 68 -3.20 16.44 -2.54
CA ARG A 68 -4.59 16.16 -2.95
C ARG A 68 -4.66 15.35 -4.24
N TRP A 69 -5.66 14.48 -4.32
CA TRP A 69 -6.05 13.80 -5.55
C TRP A 69 -7.03 14.67 -6.35
N VAL A 70 -6.86 14.68 -7.68
CA VAL A 70 -7.63 15.51 -8.60
C VAL A 70 -7.94 14.76 -9.90
N PRO A 71 -8.95 15.20 -10.67
CA PRO A 71 -9.05 14.87 -12.08
C PRO A 71 -7.77 15.26 -12.84
N ALA A 72 -7.36 14.45 -13.82
CA ALA A 72 -6.10 14.63 -14.52
C ALA A 72 -5.99 15.99 -15.24
N TYR A 73 -7.12 16.49 -15.77
CA TYR A 73 -7.21 17.78 -16.47
C TYR A 73 -6.83 19.00 -15.62
N GLU A 74 -6.77 18.86 -14.29
CA GLU A 74 -6.32 19.95 -13.42
C GLU A 74 -4.79 20.03 -13.31
N LEU A 75 -4.06 18.97 -13.68
CA LEU A 75 -2.67 18.82 -13.26
C LEU A 75 -1.72 19.78 -13.96
N ASN A 76 -1.97 20.18 -15.21
CA ASN A 76 -1.04 21.01 -16.00
C ASN A 76 0.43 20.55 -15.88
N ARG A 77 0.75 19.40 -16.48
CA ARG A 77 2.09 18.79 -16.42
C ARG A 77 3.06 19.56 -17.31
N GLU A 78 4.28 19.77 -16.83
CA GLU A 78 5.27 20.64 -17.49
C GLU A 78 5.98 19.92 -18.65
N THR A 79 6.24 18.62 -18.47
CA THR A 79 7.00 17.80 -19.42
C THR A 79 6.11 16.96 -20.33
N ILE A 80 4.80 16.94 -20.06
CA ILE A 80 3.82 16.17 -20.83
C ILE A 80 2.73 17.12 -21.31
N PRO A 81 2.59 17.33 -22.64
CA PRO A 81 1.54 18.18 -23.19
C PRO A 81 0.14 17.74 -22.75
N PHE A 82 -0.71 18.72 -22.47
CA PHE A 82 -2.12 18.48 -22.17
C PHE A 82 -2.84 17.85 -23.37
N ASP A 83 -3.59 16.79 -23.11
CA ASP A 83 -4.46 16.13 -24.08
C ASP A 83 -5.81 15.84 -23.42
N ALA A 84 -6.85 16.55 -23.88
CA ALA A 84 -8.18 16.48 -23.32
C ALA A 84 -8.79 15.06 -23.39
N GLU A 85 -8.54 14.32 -24.47
CA GLU A 85 -9.10 12.98 -24.65
C GLU A 85 -8.36 11.95 -23.80
N LEU A 86 -7.04 12.08 -23.67
CA LEU A 86 -6.26 11.20 -22.79
C LEU A 86 -6.53 11.47 -21.30
N GLU A 87 -6.80 12.71 -20.92
CA GLU A 87 -7.02 13.10 -19.52
C GLU A 87 -8.47 12.92 -19.06
N LYS A 88 -9.42 12.83 -19.99
CA LYS A 88 -10.84 12.61 -19.71
C LYS A 88 -11.09 11.35 -18.87
N GLY A 89 -11.77 11.53 -17.74
CA GLY A 89 -12.12 10.44 -16.83
C GLY A 89 -10.93 9.78 -16.15
N ARG A 90 -9.76 10.45 -16.17
CA ARG A 90 -8.57 10.01 -15.46
C ARG A 90 -8.30 10.90 -14.27
N ILE A 91 -7.49 10.38 -13.36
CA ILE A 91 -7.12 11.06 -12.14
C ILE A 91 -5.60 11.21 -12.05
N GLY A 92 -5.19 12.05 -11.11
CA GLY A 92 -3.83 12.12 -10.62
C GLY A 92 -3.79 12.89 -9.32
N PHE A 93 -2.62 13.39 -8.95
CA PHE A 93 -2.42 14.07 -7.68
C PHE A 93 -1.48 15.25 -7.79
N PHE A 94 -1.69 16.22 -6.91
CA PHE A 94 -0.68 17.20 -6.54
C PHE A 94 0.06 16.68 -5.31
N GLY A 95 1.38 16.84 -5.31
CA GLY A 95 2.22 16.40 -4.23
C GLY A 95 3.64 16.90 -4.37
N SER A 96 4.49 16.40 -3.49
CA SER A 96 5.91 16.68 -3.45
C SER A 96 6.68 15.41 -3.16
N VAL A 97 8.00 15.44 -3.39
CA VAL A 97 8.89 14.36 -2.97
C VAL A 97 8.75 14.17 -1.45
N ALA A 98 8.54 12.93 -1.01
CA ALA A 98 8.33 12.66 0.42
C ALA A 98 9.58 12.96 1.26
N ASP A 99 9.42 13.03 2.58
CA ASP A 99 10.55 13.25 3.49
C ASP A 99 11.62 12.16 3.33
N GLU A 100 12.89 12.52 3.45
CA GLU A 100 14.01 11.63 3.19
C GLU A 100 13.95 10.34 4.04
N SER A 101 13.64 10.48 5.33
CA SER A 101 13.48 9.36 6.26
C SER A 101 12.40 8.37 5.84
N PHE A 102 11.36 8.85 5.14
CA PHE A 102 10.30 8.00 4.60
C PHE A 102 10.73 7.37 3.27
N ARG A 103 11.34 8.16 2.38
CA ARG A 103 11.84 7.71 1.07
C ARG A 103 12.80 6.54 1.18
N GLN A 104 13.75 6.63 2.11
CA GLN A 104 14.78 5.61 2.32
C GLN A 104 14.20 4.23 2.70
N LYS A 105 12.96 4.18 3.24
CA LYS A 105 12.29 2.90 3.53
C LYS A 105 11.95 2.12 2.26
N TYR A 106 11.56 2.81 1.20
CA TYR A 106 10.93 2.22 0.01
C TYR A 106 11.76 2.31 -1.27
N ILE A 107 12.58 3.35 -1.45
CA ILE A 107 13.36 3.51 -2.69
C ILE A 107 14.26 2.30 -2.94
N GLY A 108 14.28 1.80 -4.17
CA GLY A 108 15.09 0.66 -4.60
C GLY A 108 14.63 -0.70 -4.08
N ARG A 109 13.53 -0.75 -3.31
CA ARG A 109 12.94 -2.00 -2.84
C ARG A 109 12.13 -2.68 -3.94
N ASP A 110 12.06 -4.01 -3.85
CA ASP A 110 11.20 -4.82 -4.71
C ASP A 110 9.78 -4.89 -4.14
N VAL A 111 8.78 -4.67 -4.99
CA VAL A 111 7.35 -4.75 -4.66
C VAL A 111 6.63 -5.87 -5.40
N ASN A 112 7.35 -6.74 -6.13
CA ASN A 112 6.72 -7.78 -6.94
C ASN A 112 5.91 -8.77 -6.08
N GLY A 113 6.38 -9.05 -4.86
CA GLY A 113 5.68 -9.90 -3.89
C GLY A 113 4.31 -9.37 -3.44
N LEU A 114 4.00 -8.09 -3.70
CA LEU A 114 2.72 -7.48 -3.35
C LEU A 114 1.61 -7.72 -4.38
N TYR A 115 1.93 -8.25 -5.57
CA TYR A 115 0.98 -8.43 -6.66
C TYR A 115 0.53 -9.87 -6.82
N LYS A 116 -0.75 -10.06 -7.18
CA LYS A 116 -1.22 -11.38 -7.62
C LYS A 116 -0.71 -11.64 -9.05
N ARG A 117 -0.49 -12.92 -9.38
CA ARG A 117 -0.11 -13.32 -10.74
C ARG A 117 -1.14 -12.82 -11.75
N GLY A 118 -0.68 -12.11 -12.78
CA GLY A 118 -1.56 -11.53 -13.83
C GLY A 118 -2.16 -10.16 -13.49
N GLU A 119 -1.80 -9.55 -12.36
CA GLU A 119 -2.34 -8.25 -11.97
C GLU A 119 -1.74 -7.09 -12.80
N ALA A 120 -2.49 -6.65 -13.81
CA ALA A 120 -2.08 -5.63 -14.77
C ALA A 120 -2.50 -4.19 -14.41
N ASN A 121 -3.25 -3.99 -13.33
CA ASN A 121 -3.73 -2.65 -12.95
C ASN A 121 -2.55 -1.73 -12.61
N PRO A 122 -2.49 -0.52 -13.18
CA PRO A 122 -1.36 0.38 -12.96
C PRO A 122 -1.38 1.01 -11.56
N VAL A 123 -2.55 1.19 -10.96
CA VAL A 123 -2.70 1.75 -9.61
C VAL A 123 -3.17 0.66 -8.67
N LYS A 124 -2.42 0.44 -7.59
CA LYS A 124 -2.78 -0.47 -6.49
C LYS A 124 -2.76 0.27 -5.17
N LEU A 125 -3.77 0.05 -4.35
CA LEU A 125 -3.89 0.69 -3.04
C LEU A 125 -3.58 -0.30 -1.94
N PHE A 126 -2.91 0.20 -0.91
CA PHE A 126 -2.68 -0.45 0.36
C PHE A 126 -3.09 0.54 1.43
N LEU A 127 -4.25 0.33 2.05
CA LEU A 127 -4.72 1.20 3.12
C LEU A 127 -4.39 0.57 4.47
N LYS A 128 -4.13 1.41 5.47
CA LYS A 128 -3.92 0.99 6.86
C LYS A 128 -5.14 0.25 7.41
N GLU A 129 -6.34 0.68 7.00
CA GLU A 129 -7.61 0.05 7.36
C GLU A 129 -7.71 -1.40 6.88
N ASP A 130 -7.05 -1.75 5.76
CA ASP A 130 -7.04 -3.12 5.24
C ASP A 130 -6.15 -4.06 6.07
N ILE A 131 -5.25 -3.53 6.91
CA ILE A 131 -4.47 -4.33 7.88
C ILE A 131 -5.39 -4.72 9.05
N CYS A 132 -6.22 -3.79 9.53
CA CYS A 132 -7.14 -4.05 10.64
C CYS A 132 -8.34 -4.93 10.26
N LYS A 133 -8.69 -5.02 8.96
CA LYS A 133 -9.78 -5.88 8.46
C LYS A 133 -9.42 -7.37 8.32
N VAL A 134 -8.18 -7.76 8.63
CA VAL A 134 -7.77 -9.18 8.67
C VAL A 134 -8.04 -9.82 10.04
N LEU A 135 -8.78 -9.15 10.92
CA LEU A 135 -9.48 -9.84 11.99
C LEU A 135 -10.86 -10.23 11.46
N PRO A 136 -11.19 -11.53 11.33
CA PRO A 136 -12.51 -11.91 10.93
C PRO A 136 -13.51 -11.29 11.92
N GLU A 137 -14.41 -10.45 11.41
CA GLU A 137 -15.52 -9.90 12.20
C GLU A 137 -16.29 -11.05 12.87
N ASP A 138 -16.37 -12.19 12.17
CA ASP A 138 -16.87 -13.45 12.66
C ASP A 138 -15.87 -14.17 13.60
N ILE A 139 -16.23 -14.20 14.88
CA ILE A 139 -15.53 -14.95 15.94
C ILE A 139 -15.42 -16.46 15.65
N ASN A 140 -16.16 -17.00 14.68
CA ASN A 140 -16.16 -18.42 14.33
C ASN A 140 -15.17 -18.80 13.22
N ILE A 141 -14.51 -17.83 12.58
CA ILE A 141 -13.43 -18.13 11.63
C ILE A 141 -12.13 -18.32 12.42
N PRO A 142 -11.43 -19.47 12.31
CA PRO A 142 -10.18 -19.70 13.02
C PRO A 142 -9.10 -18.68 12.62
N ALA A 143 -8.66 -17.86 13.56
CA ALA A 143 -7.59 -16.88 13.38
C ALA A 143 -6.25 -17.43 13.89
N ASN A 144 -5.14 -17.01 13.27
CA ASN A 144 -3.81 -17.31 13.80
C ASN A 144 -3.58 -16.45 15.05
N PRO A 145 -2.92 -16.97 16.10
CA PRO A 145 -2.54 -16.18 17.26
C PRO A 145 -1.60 -15.04 16.87
N GLU A 146 -1.72 -13.89 17.52
CA GLU A 146 -0.82 -12.74 17.26
C GLU A 146 0.62 -13.09 17.69
N LYS A 147 0.75 -13.71 18.86
CA LYS A 147 2.01 -14.20 19.44
C LYS A 147 1.75 -15.46 20.27
N VAL A 148 2.76 -16.32 20.36
CA VAL A 148 2.79 -17.46 21.26
C VAL A 148 3.95 -17.27 22.23
N ILE A 149 3.65 -17.27 23.53
CA ILE A 149 4.61 -17.07 24.62
C ILE A 149 4.74 -18.40 25.37
N VAL A 150 5.95 -18.94 25.45
CA VAL A 150 6.24 -20.15 26.24
C VAL A 150 6.83 -19.71 27.58
N LYS A 151 6.12 -19.98 28.68
CA LYS A 151 6.60 -19.71 30.05
C LYS A 151 6.50 -20.99 30.87
N ALA A 152 7.60 -21.41 31.49
CA ALA A 152 7.61 -22.53 32.44
C ALA A 152 6.82 -23.76 31.96
N ASP A 153 7.06 -24.18 30.72
CA ASP A 153 6.40 -25.32 30.04
C ASP A 153 4.90 -25.15 29.71
N GLN A 154 4.34 -23.95 29.90
CA GLN A 154 2.98 -23.61 29.53
C GLN A 154 2.94 -22.63 28.35
N ARG A 155 2.18 -22.99 27.31
CA ARG A 155 1.94 -22.14 26.14
C ARG A 155 0.83 -21.13 26.44
N HIS A 156 1.14 -19.86 26.22
CA HIS A 156 0.20 -18.76 26.28
C HIS A 156 0.04 -18.14 24.90
N ILE A 157 -1.19 -17.83 24.53
CA ILE A 157 -1.55 -17.24 23.24
C ILE A 157 -1.97 -15.80 23.47
N VAL A 158 -1.51 -14.90 22.59
CA VAL A 158 -2.02 -13.53 22.47
C VAL A 158 -3.12 -13.51 21.41
N CYS A 159 -4.33 -13.13 21.83
CA CYS A 159 -5.49 -13.05 20.94
C CYS A 159 -5.26 -11.98 19.87
N PRO A 160 -5.41 -12.29 18.57
CA PRO A 160 -5.25 -11.29 17.51
C PRO A 160 -6.35 -10.22 17.55
N ARG A 161 -7.48 -10.49 18.22
CA ARG A 161 -8.65 -9.59 18.24
C ARG A 161 -8.66 -8.61 19.42
N CYS A 162 -8.45 -9.10 20.63
CA CYS A 162 -8.49 -8.27 21.85
C CYS A 162 -7.13 -8.07 22.53
N HIS A 163 -6.05 -8.64 21.97
CA HIS A 163 -4.68 -8.58 22.52
C HIS A 163 -4.53 -9.22 23.92
N ASN A 164 -5.54 -9.93 24.40
CA ASN A 164 -5.48 -10.63 25.67
C ASN A 164 -4.55 -11.84 25.61
N THR A 165 -3.82 -12.07 26.70
CA THR A 165 -2.92 -13.21 26.85
C THR A 165 -3.59 -14.26 27.73
N PHE A 166 -3.74 -15.48 27.20
CA PHE A 166 -4.41 -16.59 27.91
C PHE A 166 -3.70 -17.92 27.63
N ALA A 167 -3.99 -18.95 28.42
CA ALA A 167 -3.45 -20.29 28.20
C ALA A 167 -3.95 -20.88 26.87
N ASP A 168 -3.16 -21.75 26.24
CA ASP A 168 -3.49 -22.41 24.97
C ASP A 168 -4.91 -23.02 24.97
N ALA A 169 -5.82 -22.39 24.22
CA ALA A 169 -7.23 -22.73 24.19
C ALA A 169 -7.82 -22.40 22.81
N PRO A 170 -8.81 -23.19 22.34
CA PRO A 170 -9.40 -23.01 21.01
C PRO A 170 -10.19 -21.69 20.90
N ARG A 171 -10.66 -21.11 22.00
CA ARG A 171 -11.36 -19.81 21.98
C ARG A 171 -10.77 -18.85 22.99
N CYS A 172 -10.67 -17.58 22.61
CA CYS A 172 -10.28 -16.51 23.51
C CYS A 172 -11.35 -16.31 24.61
N PRO A 173 -10.97 -16.27 25.91
CA PRO A 173 -11.92 -16.12 27.01
C PRO A 173 -12.60 -14.74 27.06
N GLU A 174 -12.00 -13.71 26.45
CA GLU A 174 -12.51 -12.34 26.52
C GLU A 174 -13.41 -11.99 25.33
N CYS A 175 -12.97 -12.28 24.10
CA CYS A 175 -13.71 -11.89 22.90
C CYS A 175 -14.36 -13.06 22.14
N GLY A 176 -14.17 -14.31 22.60
CA GLY A 176 -14.76 -15.51 21.98
C GLY A 176 -14.15 -15.95 20.65
N GLN A 177 -13.10 -15.28 20.15
CA GLN A 177 -12.45 -15.57 18.87
C GLN A 177 -11.92 -17.00 18.83
N LEU A 178 -12.29 -17.76 17.80
CA LEU A 178 -11.73 -19.08 17.50
C LEU A 178 -10.28 -18.94 17.03
N ILE A 179 -9.37 -19.67 17.67
CA ILE A 179 -7.92 -19.66 17.42
C ILE A 179 -7.52 -20.99 16.79
N LYS A 180 -6.60 -20.93 15.83
CA LYS A 180 -5.90 -22.12 15.34
C LYS A 180 -4.88 -22.55 16.40
N VAL A 181 -5.26 -23.57 17.16
CA VAL A 181 -4.40 -24.32 18.10
C VAL A 181 -3.52 -25.32 17.34
#